data_AF-A0A916QCL6-F1
#
_entry.id   AF-A0A916QCL6-F1
#
_cell.length_a   1.000
_cell.length_b   1.000
_cell.length_c   1.000
_cell.angle_alpha   90.00
_cell.angle_beta   90.00
_cell.angle_gamma   90.00
#
_symmetry.space_group_name_H-M   'P 1'
#
loop_
_entity.id
_entity.type
_entity.pdbx_description
1 polymer ?
#
loop_
_entity_poly.entity_id
_entity_poly.type
_entity_poly.pdbx_seq_one_letter_code
_entity_poly.pdbx_strand_id
1 'polypeptide(L)'
;MNGLKIIRIQCNYSVGELAAEIGVSRQMISAWENGKKSIPESRKMQLAEYFGVEPELIGEINEQKKRDIVNRTIYRWRNDKTEHFRFKPQKEDAEEPVIWLEKKERKNTISEELHKKKKEQKVLLERMKSQADQIKGNDINSRIASLNRWNDYYKLCADNFEQIMQKELHLKMYYFYKILEMQIVLGEVLGTADTMYKKIEEASIDDSVYSIERKFIKECAQYVKEHMKPAMEELEEANKEFVRQKEEADFFENSKSGPKGL
;
A
#
# COMPACT_ATOMS: atom_id res chain seq x y z
N MET A 1 6.68 -27.99 9.01
CA MET A 1 6.45 -27.05 7.87
C MET A 1 7.47 -27.33 6.77
N ASN A 2 7.28 -26.84 5.54
CA ASN A 2 8.19 -27.17 4.43
C ASN A 2 9.21 -26.05 4.17
N GLY A 3 10.49 -26.33 4.43
CA GLY A 3 11.61 -25.41 4.27
C GLY A 3 11.91 -25.04 2.82
N LEU A 4 11.71 -25.95 1.85
CA LEU A 4 11.89 -25.64 0.42
C LEU A 4 10.96 -24.50 -0.01
N LYS A 5 9.69 -24.53 0.41
CA LYS A 5 8.72 -23.47 0.12
C LYS A 5 9.15 -22.12 0.70
N ILE A 6 9.61 -22.12 1.95
CA ILE A 6 10.05 -20.90 2.65
C ILE A 6 11.28 -20.32 1.94
N ILE A 7 12.28 -21.14 1.68
CA ILE A 7 13.52 -20.75 0.97
C ILE A 7 13.20 -20.19 -0.41
N ARG A 8 12.37 -20.90 -1.20
CA ARG A 8 11.97 -20.46 -2.54
C ARG A 8 11.32 -19.08 -2.52
N ILE A 9 10.38 -18.85 -1.61
CA ILE A 9 9.66 -17.58 -1.49
C ILE A 9 10.61 -16.46 -1.07
N GLN A 10 11.47 -16.70 -0.07
CA GLN A 10 12.45 -15.70 0.37
C GLN A 10 13.49 -15.38 -0.71
N CYS A 11 13.82 -16.35 -1.55
CA CYS A 11 14.74 -16.19 -2.67
C CYS A 11 14.10 -15.59 -3.93
N ASN A 12 12.80 -15.22 -3.87
CA ASN A 12 12.03 -14.66 -4.97
C ASN A 12 11.96 -15.54 -6.23
N TYR A 13 11.69 -16.84 -6.07
CA TYR A 13 11.43 -17.75 -7.20
C TYR A 13 9.96 -18.16 -7.22
N SER A 14 9.32 -18.12 -8.39
CA SER A 14 8.09 -18.87 -8.61
C SER A 14 8.37 -20.38 -8.68
N VAL A 15 7.32 -21.18 -8.51
CA VAL A 15 7.42 -22.65 -8.64
C VAL A 15 7.93 -23.05 -10.04
N GLY A 16 7.55 -22.30 -11.08
CA GLY A 16 7.96 -22.57 -12.46
C GLY A 16 9.44 -22.25 -12.71
N GLU A 17 9.92 -21.12 -12.20
CA GLU A 17 11.32 -20.72 -12.35
C GLU A 17 12.26 -21.69 -11.63
N LEU A 18 11.95 -22.06 -10.38
CA LEU A 18 12.76 -23.05 -9.66
C LEU A 18 12.75 -24.41 -10.35
N ALA A 19 11.61 -24.83 -10.90
CA ALA A 19 11.50 -26.09 -11.62
C ALA A 19 12.40 -26.10 -12.88
N ALA A 20 12.39 -25.01 -13.65
CA ALA A 20 13.23 -24.85 -14.83
C ALA A 20 14.73 -24.92 -14.47
N GLU A 21 15.12 -24.22 -13.41
CA GLU A 21 16.51 -24.15 -12.96
C GLU A 21 17.06 -25.50 -12.46
N ILE A 22 16.23 -26.28 -11.78
CA ILE A 22 16.61 -27.58 -11.22
C ILE A 22 16.41 -28.72 -12.24
N GLY A 23 15.79 -28.43 -13.39
CA GLY A 23 15.51 -29.40 -14.45
C GLY A 23 14.43 -30.42 -14.05
N VAL A 24 13.33 -29.95 -13.47
CA VAL A 24 12.16 -30.76 -13.08
C VAL A 24 10.85 -30.11 -13.52
N SER A 25 9.73 -30.83 -13.40
CA SER A 25 8.42 -30.23 -13.69
C SER A 25 7.93 -29.35 -12.53
N ARG A 26 7.11 -28.34 -12.86
CA ARG A 26 6.45 -27.47 -11.87
C ARG A 26 5.62 -28.28 -10.86
N GLN A 27 4.97 -29.35 -11.33
CA GLN A 27 4.17 -30.25 -10.48
C GLN A 27 5.05 -30.98 -9.47
N MET A 28 6.32 -31.26 -9.80
CA MET A 28 7.25 -31.91 -8.89
C MET A 28 7.60 -31.01 -7.72
N ILE A 29 8.01 -29.76 -7.97
CA ILE A 29 8.28 -28.77 -6.91
C ILE A 29 7.04 -28.59 -6.03
N SER A 30 5.85 -28.43 -6.63
CA SER A 30 4.60 -28.31 -5.87
C SER A 30 4.28 -29.55 -5.03
N ALA A 31 4.53 -30.76 -5.55
CA ALA A 31 4.31 -31.99 -4.79
C ALA A 31 5.28 -32.09 -3.60
N TRP A 32 6.53 -31.66 -3.77
CA TRP A 32 7.53 -31.60 -2.70
C TRP A 32 7.17 -30.57 -1.63
N GLU A 33 6.78 -29.35 -2.02
CA GLU A 33 6.42 -28.28 -1.08
C GLU A 33 5.19 -28.61 -0.23
N ASN A 34 4.25 -29.37 -0.80
CA ASN A 34 3.02 -29.77 -0.13
C ASN A 34 3.12 -31.15 0.55
N GLY A 35 4.30 -31.78 0.56
CA GLY A 35 4.50 -33.09 1.18
C GLY A 35 3.80 -34.26 0.49
N LYS A 36 3.25 -34.06 -0.72
CA LYS A 36 2.61 -35.12 -1.51
C LYS A 36 3.62 -36.16 -2.02
N LYS A 37 4.88 -35.74 -2.18
CA LYS A 37 6.01 -36.60 -2.55
C LYS A 37 7.21 -36.27 -1.67
N SER A 38 7.95 -37.29 -1.27
CA SER A 38 9.26 -37.10 -0.65
C SER A 38 10.25 -36.51 -1.67
N ILE A 39 11.17 -35.69 -1.17
CA ILE A 39 12.26 -35.14 -1.97
C ILE A 39 13.40 -36.17 -1.95
N PRO A 40 13.82 -36.71 -3.10
CA PRO A 40 14.98 -37.60 -3.16
C PRO A 40 16.24 -36.92 -2.62
N GLU A 41 17.13 -37.66 -1.99
CA GLU A 41 18.31 -37.08 -1.33
C GLU A 41 19.23 -36.35 -2.31
N SER A 42 19.41 -36.88 -3.52
CA SER A 42 20.14 -36.21 -4.60
C SER A 42 19.54 -34.85 -4.98
N ARG A 43 18.21 -34.72 -4.94
CA ARG A 43 17.51 -33.46 -5.21
C ARG A 43 17.58 -32.50 -4.03
N LYS A 44 17.59 -33.00 -2.79
CA LYS A 44 17.86 -32.15 -1.62
C LYS A 44 19.25 -31.53 -1.69
N MET A 45 20.28 -32.34 -1.98
CA MET A 45 21.64 -31.85 -2.15
C MET A 45 21.74 -30.81 -3.26
N GLN A 46 21.11 -31.05 -4.42
CA GLN A 46 21.09 -30.10 -5.53
C GLN A 46 20.42 -28.76 -5.15
N LEU A 47 19.27 -28.81 -4.47
CA LEU A 47 18.55 -27.61 -4.01
C LEU A 47 19.34 -26.84 -2.94
N ALA A 48 19.94 -27.57 -2.00
CA ALA A 48 20.76 -27.03 -0.93
C ALA A 48 21.98 -26.28 -1.51
N GLU A 49 22.68 -26.92 -2.43
CA GLU A 49 23.81 -26.35 -3.15
C GLU A 49 23.39 -25.12 -3.97
N TYR A 50 22.27 -25.21 -4.68
CA TYR A 50 21.74 -24.11 -5.48
C TYR A 50 21.46 -22.85 -4.64
N PHE A 51 20.75 -23.01 -3.53
CA PHE A 51 20.37 -21.89 -2.65
C PHE A 51 21.48 -21.47 -1.68
N GLY A 52 22.50 -22.30 -1.45
CA GLY A 52 23.55 -22.05 -0.47
C GLY A 52 23.09 -22.27 0.97
N VAL A 53 22.38 -23.37 1.20
CA VAL A 53 21.86 -23.77 2.51
C VAL A 53 22.23 -25.21 2.82
N GLU A 54 22.04 -25.63 4.06
CA GLU A 54 22.26 -27.00 4.50
C GLU A 54 21.11 -27.92 4.01
N PRO A 55 21.38 -29.16 3.55
CA PRO A 55 20.34 -30.08 3.07
C PRO A 55 19.20 -30.36 4.05
N GLU A 56 19.47 -30.27 5.36
CA GLU A 56 18.49 -30.46 6.44
C GLU A 56 17.47 -29.32 6.55
N LEU A 57 17.66 -28.24 5.79
CA LEU A 57 16.68 -27.17 5.61
C LEU A 57 15.76 -27.43 4.41
N ILE A 58 16.08 -28.40 3.54
CA ILE A 58 15.28 -28.79 2.39
C ILE A 58 14.32 -29.93 2.76
N GLY A 59 13.06 -29.60 2.99
CA GLY A 59 12.02 -30.55 3.36
C GLY A 59 11.30 -30.14 4.63
N GLU A 60 11.08 -31.09 5.55
CA GLU A 60 10.39 -30.77 6.80
C GLU A 60 11.31 -30.09 7.82
N ILE A 61 10.87 -28.93 8.33
CA ILE A 61 11.59 -28.15 9.34
C ILE A 61 10.67 -27.75 10.50
N ASN A 62 11.28 -27.37 11.63
CA ASN A 62 10.61 -26.82 12.81
C ASN A 62 10.60 -25.27 12.78
N GLU A 63 9.92 -24.65 13.75
CA GLU A 63 9.83 -23.18 13.83
C GLU A 63 11.19 -22.50 14.07
N GLN A 64 12.12 -23.16 14.76
CA GLN A 64 13.46 -22.60 14.98
C GLN A 64 14.21 -22.45 13.66
N LYS A 65 14.33 -23.55 12.89
CA LYS A 65 14.97 -23.54 11.57
C LYS A 65 14.31 -22.55 10.60
N LYS A 66 12.98 -22.40 10.68
CA LYS A 66 12.26 -21.40 9.90
C LYS A 66 12.68 -19.98 10.26
N ARG A 67 12.74 -19.64 11.56
CA ARG A 67 13.24 -18.34 12.01
C ARG A 67 14.68 -18.11 11.56
N ASP A 68 15.51 -19.15 11.60
CA ASP A 68 16.90 -19.06 11.15
C ASP A 68 16.96 -18.72 9.64
N ILE A 69 16.16 -19.39 8.80
CA ILE A 69 16.06 -19.10 7.36
C ILE A 69 15.58 -17.66 7.11
N VAL A 70 14.52 -17.22 7.79
CA VAL A 70 13.93 -15.88 7.61
C VAL A 70 14.89 -14.76 8.00
N ASN A 71 15.73 -14.99 9.01
CA ASN A 71 16.67 -14.00 9.53
C ASN A 71 18.07 -14.08 8.88
N ARG A 72 18.32 -15.10 8.04
CA ARG A 72 19.62 -15.30 7.38
C ARG A 72 19.86 -14.24 6.31
N THR A 73 21.11 -13.81 6.19
CA THR A 73 21.54 -12.89 5.14
C THR A 73 21.32 -13.52 3.76
N ILE A 74 20.82 -12.70 2.83
CA ILE A 74 20.59 -13.08 1.44
C ILE A 74 21.38 -12.16 0.51
N TYR A 75 21.82 -12.73 -0.60
CA TYR A 75 22.62 -12.08 -1.62
C TYR A 75 21.83 -12.00 -2.91
N ARG A 76 21.86 -10.84 -3.56
CA ARG A 76 21.22 -10.66 -4.86
C ARG A 76 21.96 -11.50 -5.90
N TRP A 77 21.20 -12.34 -6.59
CA TRP A 77 21.63 -13.13 -7.72
C TRP A 77 21.24 -12.41 -9.02
N ARG A 78 22.22 -11.99 -9.81
CA ARG A 78 21.96 -11.31 -11.08
C ARG A 78 21.63 -12.35 -12.15
N ASN A 79 20.38 -12.33 -12.61
CA ASN A 79 19.92 -12.97 -13.85
C ASN A 79 19.09 -11.92 -14.61
N ASP A 80 19.22 -11.86 -15.93
CA ASP A 80 18.87 -10.67 -16.73
C ASP A 80 17.36 -10.34 -16.79
N LYS A 81 16.50 -11.24 -16.29
CA LYS A 81 15.02 -11.14 -16.41
C LYS A 81 14.29 -10.86 -15.09
N THR A 82 14.82 -11.35 -13.99
CA THR A 82 14.13 -11.38 -12.69
C THR A 82 15.14 -11.30 -11.55
N GLU A 83 14.86 -10.45 -10.57
CA GLU A 83 15.69 -10.34 -9.38
C GLU A 83 15.51 -11.58 -8.52
N HIS A 84 16.56 -12.37 -8.36
CA HIS A 84 16.54 -13.53 -7.49
C HIS A 84 17.54 -13.35 -6.34
N PHE A 85 17.39 -14.14 -5.29
CA PHE A 85 18.30 -14.13 -4.16
C PHE A 85 18.76 -15.54 -3.79
N ARG A 86 19.87 -15.64 -3.07
CA ARG A 86 20.42 -16.89 -2.53
C ARG A 86 21.06 -16.62 -1.17
N PHE A 87 21.24 -17.66 -0.37
CA PHE A 87 21.89 -17.58 0.96
C PHE A 87 23.42 -17.66 0.90
N LYS A 88 23.99 -17.87 -0.30
CA LYS A 88 25.41 -17.76 -0.58
C LYS A 88 25.71 -16.68 -1.62
N PRO A 89 26.86 -15.99 -1.53
CA PRO A 89 27.28 -15.03 -2.54
C PRO A 89 27.66 -15.72 -3.86
N GLN A 90 27.61 -14.96 -4.97
CA GLN A 90 27.94 -15.46 -6.31
C GLN A 90 29.45 -15.57 -6.58
N LYS A 91 30.27 -14.82 -5.83
CA LYS A 91 31.75 -14.86 -5.82
C LYS A 91 32.24 -14.62 -4.38
N GLU A 92 33.46 -15.04 -4.07
CA GLU A 92 34.11 -14.79 -2.77
C GLU A 92 34.23 -13.29 -2.44
N ASP A 93 34.27 -12.42 -3.47
CA ASP A 93 34.34 -10.95 -3.36
C ASP A 93 33.03 -10.22 -3.70
N ALA A 94 31.85 -10.77 -3.41
CA ALA A 94 30.61 -10.04 -3.64
C ALA A 94 30.48 -8.86 -2.65
N GLU A 95 31.00 -7.70 -3.05
CA GLU A 95 31.27 -6.51 -2.20
C GLU A 95 30.10 -6.01 -1.35
N GLU A 96 28.82 -6.36 -1.62
CA GLU A 96 27.73 -5.91 -0.75
C GLU A 96 26.63 -6.96 -0.56
N PRO A 97 26.42 -7.50 0.66
CA PRO A 97 25.21 -8.22 1.01
C PRO A 97 24.00 -7.29 0.87
N VAL A 98 22.92 -7.74 0.24
CA VAL A 98 21.69 -6.94 0.15
C VAL A 98 20.90 -7.12 1.45
N ILE A 99 21.27 -6.36 2.48
CA ILE A 99 20.42 -6.18 3.67
C ILE A 99 19.61 -4.90 3.47
N TRP A 100 18.48 -5.01 2.77
CA TRP A 100 17.42 -3.99 2.76
C TRP A 100 16.02 -4.59 2.70
N LEU A 101 15.88 -5.84 3.13
CA LEU A 101 14.58 -6.50 3.22
C LEU A 101 14.26 -6.66 4.70
N GLU A 102 13.14 -6.07 5.10
CA GLU A 102 12.51 -6.29 6.40
C GLU A 102 12.55 -7.79 6.72
N LYS A 103 13.16 -8.15 7.85
CA LYS A 103 13.41 -9.55 8.25
C LYS A 103 12.11 -10.21 8.71
N LYS A 104 11.19 -10.41 7.75
CA LYS A 104 9.88 -10.99 7.98
C LYS A 104 9.65 -12.21 7.09
N GLU A 105 8.83 -13.13 7.61
CA GLU A 105 8.35 -14.24 6.81
C GLU A 105 7.47 -13.71 5.68
N ARG A 106 7.83 -14.06 4.45
CA ARG A 106 7.02 -13.74 3.28
C ARG A 106 6.06 -14.86 2.95
N LYS A 107 4.82 -14.48 2.63
CA LYS A 107 3.79 -15.42 2.13
C LYS A 107 3.84 -15.57 0.61
N ASN A 108 4.28 -14.54 -0.10
CA ASN A 108 4.40 -14.51 -1.55
C ASN A 108 5.82 -14.05 -1.93
N THR A 109 6.23 -14.34 -3.16
CA THR A 109 7.50 -13.84 -3.69
C THR A 109 7.47 -12.30 -3.77
N ILE A 110 8.64 -11.65 -3.71
CA ILE A 110 8.76 -10.18 -3.81
C ILE A 110 8.15 -9.68 -5.13
N SER A 111 8.32 -10.41 -6.23
CA SER A 111 7.73 -10.08 -7.52
C SER A 111 6.20 -10.17 -7.52
N GLU A 112 5.62 -11.17 -6.85
CA GLU A 112 4.17 -11.27 -6.67
C GLU A 112 3.63 -10.15 -5.77
N GLU A 113 4.34 -9.80 -4.70
CA GLU A 113 3.99 -8.68 -3.83
C GLU A 113 4.03 -7.36 -4.60
N LEU A 114 5.10 -7.10 -5.37
CA LEU A 114 5.20 -5.92 -6.22
C LEU A 114 4.07 -5.85 -7.26
N HIS A 115 3.75 -6.97 -7.91
CA HIS A 115 2.63 -7.03 -8.85
C HIS A 115 1.29 -6.72 -8.18
N LYS A 116 1.07 -7.26 -6.97
CA LYS A 116 -0.12 -6.96 -6.17
C LYS A 116 -0.19 -5.46 -5.83
N LYS A 117 0.93 -4.86 -5.41
CA LYS A 117 1.00 -3.42 -5.11
C LYS A 117 0.74 -2.55 -6.34
N LYS A 118 1.27 -2.93 -7.52
CA LYS A 118 0.94 -2.26 -8.79
C LYS A 118 -0.54 -2.39 -9.15
N LYS A 119 -1.19 -3.54 -8.87
CA LYS A 119 -2.65 -3.69 -9.05
C LYS A 119 -3.44 -2.82 -8.08
N GLU A 120 -3.08 -2.79 -6.80
CA GLU A 120 -3.68 -1.90 -5.79
C GLU A 120 -3.60 -0.43 -6.23
N GLN A 121 -2.47 0.00 -6.77
CA GLN A 121 -2.29 1.34 -7.33
C GLN A 121 -3.23 1.61 -8.52
N LYS A 122 -3.41 0.65 -9.44
CA LYS A 122 -4.36 0.79 -10.56
C LYS A 122 -5.81 0.95 -10.08
N VAL A 123 -6.22 0.17 -9.07
CA VAL A 123 -7.57 0.30 -8.47
C VAL A 123 -7.76 1.68 -7.86
N LEU A 124 -6.74 2.23 -7.20
CA LEU A 124 -6.78 3.59 -6.65
C LEU A 124 -6.95 4.65 -7.76
N LEU A 125 -6.26 4.51 -8.89
CA LEU A 125 -6.40 5.42 -10.03
C LEU A 125 -7.82 5.37 -10.64
N GLU A 126 -8.40 4.18 -10.79
CA GLU A 126 -9.78 4.05 -11.26
C GLU A 126 -10.79 4.67 -10.29
N ARG A 127 -10.54 4.55 -8.97
CA ARG A 127 -11.34 5.27 -7.97
C ARG A 127 -11.26 6.78 -8.17
N MET A 128 -10.06 7.35 -8.36
CA MET A 128 -9.89 8.80 -8.61
C MET A 128 -10.65 9.25 -9.86
N LYS A 129 -10.60 8.48 -10.95
CA LYS A 129 -11.39 8.76 -12.17
C LYS A 129 -12.89 8.75 -11.89
N SER A 130 -13.38 7.73 -11.18
CA SER A 130 -14.80 7.63 -10.84
C SER A 130 -15.30 8.79 -9.98
N GLN A 131 -14.44 9.36 -9.11
CA GLN A 131 -14.78 10.54 -8.32
C GLN A 131 -14.97 11.78 -9.20
N ALA A 132 -14.16 11.94 -10.25
CA ALA A 132 -14.31 13.02 -11.22
C ALA A 132 -15.63 12.92 -12.00
N ASP A 133 -16.05 11.70 -12.38
CA ASP A 133 -17.31 11.46 -13.10
C ASP A 133 -18.56 11.76 -12.24
N GLN A 134 -18.43 11.61 -10.92
CA GLN A 134 -19.52 11.82 -9.96
C GLN A 134 -19.69 13.28 -9.53
N ILE A 135 -18.89 14.21 -10.05
CA ILE A 135 -19.00 15.64 -9.74
C ILE A 135 -20.35 16.16 -10.23
N LYS A 136 -21.22 16.48 -9.26
CA LYS A 136 -22.52 17.12 -9.49
C LYS A 136 -22.34 18.63 -9.57
N GLY A 137 -23.13 19.27 -10.42
CA GLY A 137 -23.25 20.72 -10.50
C GLY A 137 -24.51 21.07 -11.27
N ASN A 138 -25.13 22.19 -10.92
CA ASN A 138 -26.38 22.65 -11.54
C ASN A 138 -26.16 23.01 -13.02
N ASP A 139 -24.94 23.39 -13.38
CA ASP A 139 -24.53 23.76 -14.73
C ASP A 139 -23.09 23.29 -15.03
N ILE A 140 -22.69 23.38 -16.31
CA ILE A 140 -21.38 22.94 -16.78
C ILE A 140 -20.23 23.74 -16.14
N ASN A 141 -20.38 25.04 -15.90
CA ASN A 141 -19.33 25.85 -15.29
C ASN A 141 -19.11 25.43 -13.82
N SER A 142 -20.18 25.18 -13.07
CA SER A 142 -20.08 24.65 -11.71
C SER A 142 -19.36 23.30 -11.64
N ARG A 143 -19.58 22.43 -12.64
CA ARG A 143 -18.89 21.14 -12.77
C ARG A 143 -17.40 21.34 -13.10
N ILE A 144 -17.06 22.24 -14.04
CA ILE A 144 -15.68 22.58 -14.38
C ILE A 144 -14.94 23.15 -13.16
N ALA A 145 -15.54 24.11 -12.45
CA ALA A 145 -14.94 24.72 -11.27
C ALA A 145 -14.67 23.68 -10.17
N SER A 146 -15.59 22.74 -9.97
CA SER A 146 -15.40 21.65 -9.03
C SER A 146 -14.26 20.73 -9.45
N LEU A 147 -14.22 20.34 -10.74
CA LEU A 147 -13.14 19.50 -11.28
C LEU A 147 -11.77 20.17 -11.16
N ASN A 148 -11.67 21.48 -11.38
CA ASN A 148 -10.42 22.23 -11.20
C ASN A 148 -9.92 22.13 -9.74
N ARG A 149 -10.80 22.34 -8.75
CA ARG A 149 -10.43 22.21 -7.32
C ARG A 149 -9.93 20.80 -6.97
N TRP A 150 -10.57 19.75 -7.52
CA TRP A 150 -10.11 18.38 -7.34
C TRP A 150 -8.75 18.14 -7.99
N ASN A 151 -8.55 18.63 -9.22
CA ASN A 151 -7.27 18.50 -9.93
C ASN A 151 -6.14 19.24 -9.20
N ASP A 152 -6.39 20.43 -8.68
CA ASP A 152 -5.42 21.20 -7.90
C ASP A 152 -5.00 20.44 -6.64
N TYR A 153 -5.93 19.78 -5.94
CA TYR A 153 -5.62 18.94 -4.80
C TYR A 153 -4.72 17.75 -5.17
N TYR A 154 -5.09 16.98 -6.20
CA TYR A 154 -4.28 15.84 -6.63
C TYR A 154 -2.91 16.26 -7.15
N LYS A 155 -2.84 17.40 -7.84
CA LYS A 155 -1.58 17.99 -8.30
C LYS A 155 -0.68 18.33 -7.12
N LEU A 156 -1.20 18.99 -6.08
CA LEU A 156 -0.43 19.29 -4.87
C LEU A 156 0.12 18.00 -4.22
N CYS A 157 -0.69 16.95 -4.14
CA CYS A 157 -0.24 15.65 -3.63
C CYS A 157 0.89 15.04 -4.48
N ALA A 158 0.80 15.15 -5.81
CA ALA A 158 1.83 14.67 -6.73
C ALA A 158 3.12 15.48 -6.61
N ASP A 159 3.02 16.80 -6.65
CA ASP A 159 4.15 17.73 -6.53
C ASP A 159 4.90 17.50 -5.20
N ASN A 160 4.18 17.35 -4.09
CA ASN A 160 4.78 17.02 -2.78
C ASN A 160 5.55 15.70 -2.83
N PHE A 161 5.00 14.66 -3.45
CA PHE A 161 5.67 13.37 -3.57
C PHE A 161 6.93 13.45 -4.44
N GLU A 162 6.89 14.18 -5.56
CA GLU A 162 8.06 14.43 -6.41
C GLU A 162 9.18 15.13 -5.63
N GLN A 163 8.83 16.10 -4.79
CA GLN A 163 9.79 16.79 -3.93
C GLN A 163 10.42 15.87 -2.88
N ILE A 164 9.67 14.93 -2.31
CA ILE A 164 10.24 13.89 -1.42
C ILE A 164 11.24 13.03 -2.20
N MET A 165 10.91 12.64 -3.43
CA MET A 165 11.77 11.78 -4.25
C MET A 165 13.11 12.43 -4.61
N GLN A 166 13.17 13.77 -4.60
CA GLN A 166 14.40 14.54 -4.79
C GLN A 166 15.27 14.66 -3.53
N LYS A 167 14.80 14.24 -2.34
CA LYS A 167 15.58 14.28 -1.10
C LYS A 167 16.58 13.12 -1.00
N GLU A 168 17.54 13.25 -0.08
CA GLU A 168 18.47 12.18 0.29
C GLU A 168 17.73 10.92 0.78
N LEU A 169 18.24 9.74 0.43
CA LEU A 169 17.57 8.45 0.68
C LEU A 169 17.13 8.27 2.14
N HIS A 170 18.00 8.63 3.08
CA HIS A 170 17.75 8.51 4.52
C HIS A 170 16.68 9.49 5.06
N LEU A 171 16.33 10.54 4.30
CA LEU A 171 15.32 11.53 4.69
C LEU A 171 13.95 11.26 4.07
N LYS A 172 13.87 10.49 2.98
CA LYS A 172 12.62 10.28 2.24
C LYS A 172 11.50 9.74 3.14
N MET A 173 11.83 8.76 3.97
CA MET A 173 10.86 8.15 4.91
C MET A 173 10.35 9.19 5.90
N TYR A 174 11.22 10.02 6.48
CA TYR A 174 10.82 11.07 7.42
C TYR A 174 9.78 12.02 6.80
N TYR A 175 10.07 12.58 5.62
CA TYR A 175 9.14 13.49 4.94
C TYR A 175 7.83 12.79 4.55
N PHE A 176 7.90 11.54 4.11
CA PHE A 176 6.71 10.74 3.80
C PHE A 176 5.80 10.61 5.02
N TYR A 177 6.34 10.29 6.20
CA TYR A 177 5.56 10.18 7.43
C TYR A 177 5.00 11.51 7.90
N LYS A 178 5.74 12.63 7.74
CA LYS A 178 5.21 13.96 8.07
C LYS A 178 4.04 14.39 7.18
N ILE A 179 4.08 14.06 5.89
CA ILE A 179 2.92 14.27 5.01
C ILE A 179 1.76 13.38 5.43
N LEU A 180 2.03 12.12 5.79
CA LEU A 180 1.01 11.19 6.26
C LEU A 180 0.32 11.69 7.55
N GLU A 181 1.06 12.25 8.51
CA GLU A 181 0.49 12.90 9.71
C GLU A 181 -0.52 13.98 9.33
N MET A 182 -0.19 14.84 8.37
CA MET A 182 -1.09 15.90 7.92
C MET A 182 -2.34 15.37 7.20
N GLN A 183 -2.20 14.28 6.46
CA GLN A 183 -3.37 13.60 5.89
C GLN A 183 -4.27 13.01 6.98
N ILE A 184 -3.69 12.47 8.06
CA ILE A 184 -4.45 11.97 9.20
C ILE A 184 -5.14 13.13 9.95
N VAL A 185 -4.48 14.28 10.10
CA VAL A 185 -5.11 15.50 10.64
C VAL A 185 -6.37 15.85 9.86
N LEU A 186 -6.30 15.90 8.53
CA LEU A 186 -7.50 16.11 7.70
C LEU A 186 -8.54 15.01 7.90
N GLY A 187 -8.10 13.75 8.02
CA GLY A 187 -8.97 12.63 8.35
C GLY A 187 -9.69 12.79 9.70
N GLU A 188 -9.04 13.36 10.72
CA GLU A 188 -9.62 13.64 12.04
C GLU A 188 -10.63 14.79 12.00
N VAL A 189 -10.39 15.77 11.13
CA VAL A 189 -11.34 16.86 10.86
C VAL A 189 -12.59 16.32 10.18
N LEU A 190 -12.42 15.41 9.20
CA LEU A 190 -13.50 14.87 8.37
C LEU A 190 -14.16 13.60 8.94
N GLY A 191 -13.70 13.06 10.06
CA GLY A 191 -14.23 11.83 10.67
C GLY A 191 -13.88 10.54 9.92
N THR A 192 -12.75 10.50 9.20
CA THR A 192 -12.28 9.35 8.39
C THR A 192 -10.94 8.76 8.86
N ALA A 193 -10.38 9.27 9.97
CA ALA A 193 -9.05 8.90 10.46
C ALA A 193 -8.89 7.42 10.86
N ASP A 194 -9.95 6.76 11.34
CA ASP A 194 -9.89 5.36 11.82
C ASP A 194 -9.35 4.39 10.76
N THR A 195 -9.71 4.63 9.50
CA THR A 195 -9.21 3.82 8.38
C THR A 195 -7.69 3.97 8.20
N MET A 196 -7.13 5.14 8.53
CA MET A 196 -5.70 5.40 8.42
C MET A 196 -4.93 4.80 9.60
N TYR A 197 -5.42 4.97 10.84
CA TYR A 197 -4.77 4.36 12.01
C TYR A 197 -4.69 2.85 11.91
N LYS A 198 -5.77 2.19 11.50
CA LYS A 198 -5.78 0.74 11.31
C LYS A 198 -4.70 0.27 10.34
N LYS A 199 -4.50 0.98 9.22
CA LYS A 199 -3.47 0.66 8.24
C LYS A 199 -2.05 0.86 8.78
N ILE A 200 -1.84 1.86 9.62
CA ILE A 200 -0.55 2.12 10.27
C ILE A 200 -0.23 1.01 11.27
N GLU A 201 -1.20 0.60 12.07
CA GLU A 201 -1.06 -0.51 13.02
C GLU A 201 -0.78 -1.83 12.30
N GLU A 202 -1.51 -2.11 11.21
CA GLU A 202 -1.28 -3.29 10.35
C GLU A 202 0.10 -3.29 9.68
N ALA A 203 0.66 -2.12 9.40
CA ALA A 203 1.99 -1.99 8.81
C ALA A 203 3.12 -2.31 9.81
N SER A 204 2.83 -2.46 11.11
CA SER A 204 3.81 -2.79 12.16
C SER A 204 5.08 -1.95 12.07
N ILE A 205 4.92 -0.65 11.87
CA ILE A 205 6.04 0.31 11.82
C ILE A 205 6.53 0.51 13.25
N ASP A 206 7.32 -0.45 13.75
CA ASP A 206 8.09 -0.33 14.99
C ASP A 206 9.42 0.37 14.66
N ASP A 207 9.32 1.60 14.14
CA ASP A 207 10.48 2.43 13.87
C ASP A 207 10.34 3.72 14.67
N SER A 208 11.03 3.78 15.80
CA SER A 208 11.00 4.91 16.74
C SER A 208 11.41 6.22 16.07
N VAL A 209 12.17 6.15 14.97
CA VAL A 209 12.66 7.30 14.19
C VAL A 209 11.56 7.93 13.33
N TYR A 210 10.58 7.16 12.89
CA TYR A 210 9.52 7.62 11.97
C TYR A 210 8.11 7.49 12.54
N SER A 211 8.00 7.47 13.87
CA SER A 211 6.73 7.30 14.57
C SER A 211 5.76 8.46 14.30
N ILE A 212 4.48 8.10 14.19
CA ILE A 212 3.37 9.04 13.97
C ILE A 212 2.92 9.58 15.33
N GLU A 213 3.01 10.90 15.52
CA GLU A 213 2.71 11.53 16.81
C GLU A 213 1.21 11.83 16.97
N ARG A 214 0.49 10.93 17.63
CA ARG A 214 -0.97 11.05 17.81
C ARG A 214 -1.39 12.34 18.55
N LYS A 215 -0.60 12.79 19.53
CA LYS A 215 -0.89 14.02 20.28
C LYS A 215 -0.85 15.24 19.36
N PHE A 216 0.23 15.39 18.60
CA PHE A 216 0.38 16.44 17.60
C PHE A 216 -0.75 16.43 16.56
N ILE A 217 -1.13 15.23 16.06
CA ILE A 217 -2.27 15.10 15.14
C ILE A 217 -3.56 15.65 15.75
N LYS A 218 -3.88 15.27 16.99
CA LYS A 218 -5.11 15.71 17.65
C LYS A 218 -5.13 17.21 17.91
N GLU A 219 -4.00 17.78 18.33
CA GLU A 219 -3.85 19.23 18.53
C GLU A 219 -4.03 20.00 17.22
N CYS A 220 -3.39 19.55 16.13
CA CYS A 220 -3.55 20.16 14.81
C CYS A 220 -4.99 20.03 14.30
N ALA A 221 -5.61 18.86 14.45
CA ALA A 221 -7.00 18.66 14.02
C ALA A 221 -7.97 19.55 14.78
N GLN A 222 -7.75 19.76 16.08
CA GLN A 222 -8.54 20.67 16.89
C GLN A 222 -8.38 22.12 16.39
N TYR A 223 -7.14 22.56 16.16
CA TYR A 223 -6.86 23.89 15.62
C TYR A 223 -7.56 24.12 14.28
N VAL A 224 -7.49 23.16 13.35
CA VAL A 224 -8.17 23.25 12.05
C VAL A 224 -9.69 23.31 12.21
N LYS A 225 -10.28 22.49 13.09
CA LYS A 225 -11.73 22.53 13.37
C LYS A 225 -12.17 23.89 13.90
N GLU A 226 -11.43 24.45 14.85
CA GLU A 226 -11.71 25.77 15.41
C GLU A 226 -11.61 26.87 14.36
N HIS A 227 -10.61 26.79 13.48
CA HIS A 227 -10.43 27.74 12.38
C HIS A 227 -11.56 27.66 11.33
N MET A 228 -12.08 26.46 11.06
CA MET A 228 -13.17 26.25 10.09
C MET A 228 -14.54 26.64 10.63
N LYS A 229 -14.75 26.58 11.95
CA LYS A 229 -16.06 26.72 12.59
C LYS A 229 -16.85 27.96 12.16
N PRO A 230 -16.28 29.19 12.17
CA PRO A 230 -17.04 30.39 11.82
C PRO A 230 -17.57 30.35 10.38
N ALA A 231 -16.71 29.96 9.44
CA ALA A 231 -17.09 29.86 8.03
C ALA A 231 -18.17 28.80 7.79
N MET A 232 -18.13 27.68 8.53
CA MET A 232 -19.16 26.65 8.46
C MET A 232 -20.51 27.15 8.99
N GLU A 233 -20.52 27.87 10.12
CA GLU A 233 -21.73 28.47 10.69
C GLU A 233 -22.36 29.49 9.73
N GLU A 234 -21.55 30.33 9.09
CA GLU A 234 -22.03 31.27 8.06
C GLU A 234 -22.66 30.57 6.85
N LEU A 235 -22.03 29.48 6.36
CA LEU A 235 -22.55 28.71 5.24
C LEU A 235 -23.85 27.98 5.58
N GLU A 236 -23.97 27.43 6.78
CA GLU A 236 -25.20 26.80 7.25
C GLU A 236 -26.36 27.81 7.32
N GLU A 237 -26.08 29.02 7.82
CA GLU A 237 -27.10 30.06 7.91
C GLU A 237 -27.53 30.58 6.53
N ALA A 238 -26.57 30.82 5.64
CA ALA A 238 -26.86 31.18 4.25
C ALA A 238 -27.69 30.11 3.54
N ASN A 239 -27.43 28.83 3.81
CA ASN A 239 -28.21 27.73 3.24
C ASN A 239 -29.65 27.69 3.78
N LYS A 240 -29.86 27.91 5.09
CA LYS A 240 -31.22 28.01 5.67
C LYS A 240 -32.01 29.15 5.06
N GLU A 241 -31.40 30.31 4.91
CA GLU A 241 -32.03 31.48 4.29
C GLU A 241 -32.42 31.21 2.83
N PHE A 242 -31.52 30.59 2.06
CA PHE A 242 -31.79 30.17 0.68
C PHE A 242 -32.98 29.19 0.59
N VAL A 243 -33.04 28.21 1.48
CA VAL A 243 -34.17 27.25 1.55
C VAL A 243 -35.47 27.98 1.88
N ARG A 244 -35.47 28.90 2.86
CA ARG A 244 -36.66 29.69 3.22
C ARG A 244 -37.17 30.51 2.04
N GLN A 245 -36.28 31.23 1.36
CA GLN A 245 -36.65 32.05 0.20
C GLN A 245 -37.25 31.22 -0.93
N LYS A 246 -36.73 30.01 -1.14
CA LYS A 246 -37.27 29.09 -2.14
C LYS A 246 -38.68 28.59 -1.78
N GLU A 247 -38.90 28.20 -0.52
CA GLU A 247 -40.22 27.76 -0.04
C GLU A 247 -41.27 28.88 -0.13
N GLU A 248 -40.88 30.12 0.20
CA GLU A 248 -41.74 31.30 0.03
C GLU A 248 -42.09 31.54 -1.45
N ALA A 249 -41.11 31.49 -2.35
CA ALA A 249 -41.32 31.64 -3.79
C ALA A 249 -42.25 30.56 -4.36
N ASP A 250 -42.03 29.29 -4.00
CA ASP A 250 -42.87 28.16 -4.40
C ASP A 250 -44.32 28.31 -3.88
N PHE A 251 -44.51 28.85 -2.67
CA PHE A 251 -45.84 29.16 -2.13
C PHE A 251 -46.55 30.28 -2.90
N PHE A 252 -45.83 31.34 -3.28
CA PHE A 252 -46.38 32.44 -4.09
C PHE A 252 -46.72 32.02 -5.54
N GLU A 253 -45.97 31.10 -6.13
CA GLU A 253 -46.30 30.55 -7.46
C GLU A 253 -47.53 29.64 -7.42
N ASN A 254 -47.61 28.74 -6.43
CA ASN A 254 -48.74 27.83 -6.26
C ASN A 254 -50.06 28.54 -5.91
N SER A 255 -49.99 29.68 -5.22
CA SER A 255 -51.18 30.51 -4.90
C SER A 255 -51.66 31.34 -6.10
N LYS A 256 -50.83 31.60 -7.11
CA LYS A 256 -51.24 32.23 -8.39
C LYS A 256 -51.89 31.25 -9.36
N SER A 257 -51.66 29.95 -9.21
CA SER A 257 -52.31 28.88 -10.00
C SER A 257 -53.66 28.39 -9.44
N GLY A 258 -54.45 29.29 -8.83
CA GLY A 258 -55.82 29.00 -8.37
C GLY A 258 -56.71 28.41 -9.49
N PRO A 259 -57.74 27.62 -9.14
CA PRO A 259 -58.35 26.63 -10.03
C PRO A 259 -58.89 27.28 -11.30
N LYS A 260 -58.43 26.78 -12.47
CA LYS A 260 -59.12 27.01 -13.74
C LYS A 260 -60.53 26.45 -13.58
N GLY A 261 -61.50 27.36 -13.59
CA GLY A 261 -62.88 27.12 -13.17
C GLY A 261 -63.56 25.95 -13.85
N LEU A 262 -64.48 25.34 -13.10
CA LEU A 262 -65.68 24.66 -13.60
C LEU A 262 -66.86 25.61 -13.40
#